data_AF-A0A820BAK7-F1
#
_entry.id   AF-A0A820BAK7-F1
#
_cell.length_a   1.000
_cell.length_b   1.000
_cell.length_c   1.000
_cell.angle_alpha   90.00
_cell.angle_beta   90.00
_cell.angle_gamma   90.00
#
_symmetry.space_group_name_H-M   'P 1'
#
loop_
_entity.id
_entity.type
_entity.pdbx_description
1 polymer ?
#
loop_
_entity_poly.entity_id
_entity_poly.type
_entity_poly.pdbx_seq_one_letter_code
_entity_poly.pdbx_strand_id
1 'polypeptide(L)'
;MENGRYVNSFNSQYTSSGWMSVLKWKITTRSNVQLPDKKEELDRLLPIIQHPKREDLNRTIPGLRFIWIGHASGFIQMNNFRFLVDPVFSERCGMYSRVGPKRFRPPALTVNNLPDDLDAIFITHNHYDHLDYLSVKDLNN
;
A
#
# COMPACT_ATOMS: atom_id res chain seq x y z
N MET A 1 18.93 -22.23 17.41
CA MET A 1 18.97 -21.62 18.76
C MET A 1 20.25 -22.06 19.43
N GLU A 2 20.99 -21.16 20.05
CA GLU A 2 22.23 -21.45 20.76
C GLU A 2 22.15 -20.73 22.12
N ASN A 3 22.41 -21.46 23.21
CA ASN A 3 22.34 -20.95 24.60
C ASN A 3 21.04 -20.23 24.98
N GLY A 4 19.89 -20.78 24.59
CA GLY A 4 18.57 -20.25 24.98
C GLY A 4 18.20 -18.89 24.35
N ARG A 5 19.01 -18.38 23.41
CA ARG A 5 18.68 -17.20 22.62
C ARG A 5 18.33 -17.61 21.19
N TYR A 6 17.42 -16.86 20.59
CA TYR A 6 17.14 -16.95 19.16
C TYR A 6 18.43 -16.60 18.40
N VAL A 7 18.84 -17.49 17.50
CA VAL A 7 20.00 -17.29 16.62
C VAL A 7 19.47 -17.44 15.20
N ASN A 8 19.59 -16.36 14.42
CA ASN A 8 19.23 -16.39 13.01
C ASN A 8 20.27 -17.24 12.26
N SER A 9 19.87 -18.41 11.79
CA SER A 9 20.71 -19.35 11.03
C SER A 9 20.99 -18.88 9.59
N PHE A 10 20.33 -17.83 9.13
CA PHE A 10 20.63 -17.16 7.88
C PHE A 10 21.49 -15.94 8.17
N ASN A 11 22.72 -15.94 7.64
CA ASN A 11 23.62 -14.80 7.72
C ASN A 11 23.00 -13.64 6.92
N SER A 12 22.20 -12.78 7.57
CA SER A 12 21.77 -11.53 6.97
C SER A 12 22.99 -10.61 6.97
N GLN A 13 23.85 -10.78 5.98
CA GLN A 13 24.84 -9.77 5.63
C GLN A 13 24.08 -8.54 5.12
N TYR A 14 23.48 -7.78 6.03
CA TYR A 14 23.13 -6.39 5.78
C TYR A 14 24.46 -5.63 5.74
N THR A 15 25.13 -5.73 4.60
CA THR A 15 26.15 -4.76 4.24
C THR A 15 25.46 -3.40 4.24
N SER A 16 26.03 -2.42 4.94
CA SER A 16 25.50 -1.06 4.98
C SER A 16 25.00 -0.61 3.60
N SER A 17 23.70 -0.32 3.50
CA SER A 17 23.06 0.20 2.29
C SER A 17 23.51 1.64 2.06
N GLY A 18 24.72 1.81 1.56
CA GLY A 18 25.24 3.11 1.15
C GLY A 18 24.49 3.65 -0.07
N TRP A 19 24.73 4.92 -0.39
CA TRP A 19 24.19 5.57 -1.59
C TRP A 19 24.43 4.77 -2.88
N MET A 20 25.53 4.02 -2.94
CA MET A 20 25.87 3.14 -4.06
C MET A 20 24.86 2.00 -4.24
N SER A 21 24.29 1.45 -3.15
CA SER A 21 23.25 0.42 -3.22
C SER A 21 21.91 0.99 -3.69
N VAL A 22 21.58 2.23 -3.30
CA VAL A 22 20.40 2.94 -3.80
C VAL A 22 20.56 3.30 -5.29
N LEU A 23 21.76 3.75 -5.69
CA LEU A 23 22.08 4.06 -7.08
C LEU A 23 22.07 2.78 -7.94
N LYS A 24 22.70 1.71 -7.46
CA LYS A 24 22.68 0.39 -8.08
C LYS A 24 21.24 -0.09 -8.21
N TRP A 25 20.45 -0.07 -7.15
CA TRP A 25 19.03 -0.39 -7.19
C TRP A 25 18.31 0.44 -8.25
N LYS A 26 18.40 1.78 -8.23
CA LYS A 26 17.79 2.65 -9.25
C LYS A 26 18.19 2.29 -10.69
N ILE A 27 19.44 1.87 -10.92
CA ILE A 27 19.95 1.50 -12.24
C ILE A 27 19.57 0.06 -12.62
N THR A 28 19.51 -0.86 -11.64
CA THR A 28 19.31 -2.30 -11.85
C THR A 28 17.87 -2.76 -11.71
N THR A 29 17.00 -2.06 -10.96
CA THR A 29 15.55 -2.23 -11.07
C THR A 29 15.10 -1.60 -12.36
N ARG A 30 15.38 -2.28 -13.46
CA ARG A 30 14.57 -2.13 -14.66
C ARG A 30 13.21 -2.74 -14.32
N SER A 31 12.19 -1.90 -14.24
CA SER A 31 10.84 -2.42 -14.35
C SER A 31 10.70 -3.02 -15.75
N ASN A 32 10.68 -4.34 -15.87
CA ASN A 32 10.27 -5.03 -17.13
C ASN A 32 8.76 -4.84 -17.41
N VAL A 33 8.15 -3.86 -16.76
CA VAL A 33 6.75 -3.53 -16.84
C VAL A 33 6.62 -2.56 -18.00
N GLN A 34 6.25 -3.10 -19.17
CA GLN A 34 5.83 -2.33 -20.33
C GLN A 34 4.49 -1.67 -20.04
N LEU A 35 4.52 -0.56 -19.29
CA LEU A 35 3.36 0.31 -19.18
C LEU A 35 3.43 1.37 -20.27
N PRO A 36 2.27 1.78 -20.82
CA PRO A 36 2.24 2.92 -21.71
C PRO A 36 2.73 4.18 -21.02
N ASP A 37 3.61 4.93 -21.69
CA ASP A 37 4.05 6.25 -21.21
C ASP A 37 2.94 7.30 -21.30
N LYS A 38 1.98 7.10 -22.22
CA LYS A 38 0.86 8.02 -22.45
C LYS A 38 -0.26 7.79 -21.45
N LYS A 39 -0.72 8.88 -20.84
CA LYS A 39 -1.79 8.85 -19.84
C LYS A 39 -3.09 8.28 -20.43
N GLU A 40 -3.44 8.62 -21.66
CA GLU A 40 -4.69 8.20 -22.30
C GLU A 40 -4.72 6.69 -22.51
N GLU A 41 -3.57 6.13 -22.89
CA GLU A 41 -3.42 4.68 -23.08
C GLU A 41 -3.42 3.96 -21.74
N LEU A 42 -2.78 4.53 -20.72
CA LEU A 42 -2.86 4.04 -19.36
C LEU A 42 -4.31 4.04 -18.87
N ASP A 43 -5.05 5.14 -19.07
CA ASP A 43 -6.49 5.33 -18.73
C ASP A 43 -7.40 4.32 -19.42
N ARG A 44 -7.04 3.92 -20.65
CA ARG A 44 -7.71 2.84 -21.36
C ARG A 44 -7.40 1.46 -20.79
N LEU A 45 -6.14 1.16 -20.45
CA LEU A 45 -5.70 -0.17 -20.01
C LEU A 45 -6.00 -0.45 -18.53
N LEU A 46 -5.86 0.57 -17.68
CA LEU A 46 -5.97 0.50 -16.23
C LEU A 46 -6.91 1.60 -15.73
N PRO A 47 -8.19 1.60 -16.11
CA PRO A 47 -9.11 2.66 -15.72
C PRO A 47 -9.24 2.73 -14.19
N ILE A 48 -9.25 3.96 -13.67
CA ILE A 48 -9.53 4.20 -12.26
C ILE A 48 -11.03 4.38 -12.12
N ILE A 49 -11.69 3.40 -11.52
CA ILE A 49 -13.11 3.47 -11.24
C ILE A 49 -13.28 4.37 -10.01
N GLN A 50 -14.06 5.46 -10.15
CA GLN A 50 -14.42 6.26 -8.99
C GLN A 50 -15.31 5.42 -8.07
N HIS A 51 -14.85 5.24 -6.84
CA HIS A 51 -15.53 4.45 -5.83
C HIS A 51 -16.65 5.25 -5.13
N PRO A 52 -17.50 4.56 -4.34
CA PRO A 52 -18.62 5.20 -3.66
C PRO A 52 -18.14 6.34 -2.78
N LYS A 53 -18.99 7.35 -2.60
CA LYS A 53 -18.67 8.44 -1.67
C LYS A 53 -18.63 7.87 -0.24
N ARG A 54 -18.00 8.61 0.68
CA ARG A 54 -17.89 8.20 2.09
C ARG A 54 -19.24 7.87 2.70
N GLU A 55 -20.30 8.59 2.32
CA GLU A 55 -21.65 8.34 2.82
C GLU A 55 -22.17 6.94 2.43
N ASP A 56 -21.77 6.41 1.26
CA ASP A 56 -22.14 5.07 0.81
C ASP A 56 -21.31 3.98 1.51
N LEU A 57 -20.08 4.29 1.94
CA LEU A 57 -19.22 3.41 2.73
C LEU A 57 -19.63 3.37 4.21
N ASN A 58 -20.23 4.46 4.70
CA ASN A 58 -20.81 4.54 6.04
C ASN A 58 -22.09 3.69 6.18
N ARG A 59 -22.80 3.38 5.10
CA ARG A 59 -24.01 2.54 5.16
C ARG A 59 -23.65 1.09 5.44
N THR A 60 -24.26 0.50 6.47
CA THR A 60 -24.28 -0.95 6.68
C THR A 60 -24.89 -1.63 5.46
N ILE A 61 -24.26 -2.70 5.00
CA ILE A 61 -24.76 -3.52 3.89
C ILE A 61 -25.03 -4.94 4.37
N PRO A 62 -26.03 -5.64 3.84
CA PRO A 62 -26.09 -7.08 3.99
C PRO A 62 -24.98 -7.73 3.14
N GLY A 63 -24.20 -8.63 3.72
CA GLY A 63 -23.17 -9.39 3.00
C GLY A 63 -21.80 -8.72 2.96
N LEU A 64 -21.06 -8.93 1.87
CA LEU A 64 -19.65 -8.54 1.72
C LEU A 64 -19.46 -7.55 0.57
N ARG A 65 -18.72 -6.48 0.82
CA ARG A 65 -18.18 -5.55 -0.17
C ARG A 65 -16.67 -5.52 -0.04
N PHE A 66 -16.01 -5.59 -1.19
CA PHE A 66 -14.58 -5.38 -1.30
C PHE A 66 -14.30 -4.26 -2.31
N ILE A 67 -13.48 -3.29 -1.91
CA ILE A 67 -12.98 -2.23 -2.78
C ILE A 67 -11.47 -2.38 -2.85
N TRP A 68 -10.98 -2.65 -4.07
CA TRP A 68 -9.55 -2.64 -4.33
C TRP A 68 -9.06 -1.21 -4.48
N ILE A 69 -8.24 -0.75 -3.53
CA ILE A 69 -7.70 0.62 -3.51
C ILE A 69 -6.46 0.72 -4.42
N GLY A 70 -5.72 -0.38 -4.57
CA GLY A 70 -4.54 -0.52 -5.42
C GLY A 70 -3.40 -1.24 -4.71
N HIS A 71 -2.53 -1.92 -5.47
CA HIS A 71 -1.51 -2.82 -4.92
C HIS A 71 -2.15 -3.87 -3.97
N ALA A 72 -1.67 -4.04 -2.75
CA ALA A 72 -2.24 -4.90 -1.71
C ALA A 72 -3.33 -4.19 -0.88
N SER A 73 -3.55 -2.89 -1.10
CA SER A 73 -4.50 -2.10 -0.32
C SER A 73 -5.94 -2.43 -0.71
N GLY A 74 -6.74 -2.77 0.30
CA GLY A 74 -8.15 -3.08 0.13
C GLY A 74 -9.01 -2.59 1.28
N PHE A 75 -10.21 -2.12 0.97
CA PHE A 75 -11.26 -1.87 1.95
C PHE A 75 -12.28 -3.00 1.90
N ILE A 76 -12.57 -3.58 3.06
CA ILE A 76 -13.52 -4.67 3.23
C ILE A 76 -14.64 -4.18 4.13
N GLN A 77 -15.88 -4.41 3.73
CA GLN A 77 -17.05 -4.18 4.56
C GLN A 77 -17.88 -5.45 4.60
N MET A 78 -18.19 -5.93 5.79
CA MET A 78 -19.02 -7.11 6.01
C MET A 78 -20.02 -6.83 7.12
N ASN A 79 -21.31 -6.79 6.77
CA ASN A 79 -22.37 -6.36 7.67
C ASN A 79 -22.08 -4.96 8.24
N ASN A 80 -21.89 -4.87 9.56
CA ASN A 80 -21.53 -3.67 10.32
C ASN A 80 -20.02 -3.52 10.54
N PHE A 81 -19.20 -4.45 10.07
CA PHE A 81 -17.74 -4.40 10.23
C PHE A 81 -17.06 -3.80 9.00
N ARG A 82 -16.03 -2.99 9.24
CA ARG A 82 -15.23 -2.29 8.23
C ARG A 82 -13.75 -2.45 8.54
N PHE A 83 -13.01 -2.92 7.54
CA PHE A 83 -11.60 -3.22 7.68
C PHE A 83 -10.80 -2.61 6.53
N LEU A 84 -9.54 -2.29 6.82
CA LEU A 84 -8.52 -2.05 5.81
C LEU A 84 -7.47 -3.16 5.84
N VAL A 85 -6.91 -3.47 4.68
CA VAL A 85 -5.76 -4.36 4.53
C VAL A 85 -4.65 -3.58 3.86
N ASP A 86 -3.44 -3.64 4.42
CA ASP A 86 -2.20 -3.06 3.90
C ASP A 86 -2.38 -1.65 3.29
N PRO A 87 -2.84 -0.64 4.06
CA PRO A 87 -3.20 0.68 3.53
C PRO A 87 -1.96 1.45 3.05
N VAL A 88 -1.90 1.70 1.74
CA VAL A 88 -0.86 2.49 1.07
C VAL A 88 -1.49 3.56 0.17
N PHE A 89 -1.67 4.74 0.76
CA PHE A 89 -2.21 5.94 0.11
C PHE A 89 -1.12 6.85 -0.46
N SER A 90 0.12 6.72 0.00
CA SER A 90 1.26 7.51 -0.50
C SER A 90 1.48 7.37 -2.00
N GLU A 91 2.06 8.41 -2.62
CA GLU A 91 2.46 8.40 -4.02
C GLU A 91 3.65 7.47 -4.29
N ARG A 92 4.52 7.30 -3.28
CA ARG A 92 5.74 6.47 -3.36
C ARG A 92 5.85 5.53 -2.17
N CYS A 93 6.30 4.31 -2.42
CA CYS A 93 6.63 3.35 -1.37
C CYS A 93 8.10 3.54 -0.95
N GLY A 94 8.36 4.07 0.25
CA GLY A 94 9.73 4.16 0.75
C GLY A 94 9.89 4.98 2.02
N MET A 95 11.12 4.98 2.55
CA MET A 95 11.50 5.57 3.85
C MET A 95 11.20 7.07 3.98
N TYR A 96 10.94 7.75 2.86
CA TYR A 96 10.51 9.14 2.79
C TYR A 96 9.61 9.32 1.55
N SER A 97 8.63 10.22 1.60
CA SER A 97 7.70 10.52 0.48
C SER A 97 8.37 10.93 -0.85
N ARG A 98 9.70 11.09 -0.87
CA ARG A 98 10.51 11.50 -2.02
C ARG A 98 11.34 10.38 -2.64
N VAL A 99 11.55 9.26 -1.95
CA VAL A 99 12.47 8.19 -2.39
C VAL A 99 11.74 6.85 -2.39
N GLY A 100 11.79 6.15 -3.52
CA GLY A 100 11.17 4.84 -3.70
C GLY A 100 10.33 4.75 -4.98
N PRO A 101 9.80 3.56 -5.33
CA PRO A 101 8.94 3.37 -6.48
C PRO A 101 7.72 4.28 -6.40
N LYS A 102 7.41 4.97 -7.50
CA LYS A 102 6.20 5.77 -7.64
C LYS A 102 5.07 4.87 -8.13
N ARG A 103 3.88 5.01 -7.56
CA ARG A 103 2.69 4.32 -8.06
C ARG A 103 2.33 4.79 -9.46
N PHE A 104 1.92 3.87 -10.32
CA PHE A 104 1.47 4.19 -11.68
C PHE A 104 0.06 4.80 -11.70
N ARG A 105 -0.76 4.43 -10.72
CA ARG A 105 -2.14 4.89 -10.57
C ARG A 105 -2.38 5.48 -9.20
N PRO A 106 -3.14 6.58 -9.07
CA PRO A 106 -3.58 7.06 -7.76
C PRO A 106 -4.40 5.98 -7.04
N PRO A 107 -4.49 6.04 -5.71
CA PRO A 107 -5.34 5.11 -4.98
C PRO A 107 -6.81 5.38 -5.35
N ALA A 108 -7.59 4.30 -5.37
CA ALA A 108 -9.00 4.36 -5.77
C ALA A 108 -9.88 5.03 -4.69
N LEU A 109 -9.40 5.05 -3.44
CA LEU A 109 -9.94 5.81 -2.32
C LEU A 109 -8.83 6.65 -1.69
N THR A 110 -9.16 7.82 -1.18
CA THR A 110 -8.28 8.58 -0.28
C THR A 110 -8.65 8.28 1.18
N VAL A 111 -7.76 8.63 2.12
CA VAL A 111 -8.04 8.51 3.56
C VAL A 111 -9.35 9.23 3.93
N ASN A 112 -9.59 10.41 3.36
CA ASN A 112 -10.82 11.18 3.59
C ASN A 112 -12.10 10.51 3.06
N ASN A 113 -11.98 9.57 2.11
CA ASN A 113 -13.14 8.83 1.60
C ASN A 113 -13.54 7.68 2.52
N LEU A 114 -12.66 7.25 3.43
CA LEU A 114 -12.93 6.13 4.30
C LEU A 114 -13.92 6.52 5.42
N PRO A 115 -14.71 5.55 5.91
CA PRO A 115 -15.51 5.70 7.13
C PRO A 115 -14.64 6.02 8.35
N ASP A 116 -15.20 6.77 9.31
CA ASP A 116 -14.52 7.08 10.59
C ASP A 116 -14.45 5.87 11.52
N ASP A 117 -15.40 4.95 11.37
CA ASP A 117 -15.62 3.81 12.26
C ASP A 117 -15.01 2.52 11.67
N LEU A 118 -13.72 2.56 11.34
CA LEU A 118 -12.97 1.36 10.99
C LEU A 118 -12.77 0.49 12.24
N ASP A 119 -13.14 -0.79 12.15
CA ASP A 119 -13.02 -1.74 13.26
C ASP A 119 -11.59 -2.29 13.38
N ALA A 120 -10.91 -2.50 12.26
CA ALA A 120 -9.53 -2.96 12.25
C ALA A 120 -8.75 -2.60 10.98
N ILE A 121 -7.44 -2.54 11.13
CA ILE A 121 -6.48 -2.45 10.03
C ILE A 121 -5.57 -3.67 10.11
N PHE A 122 -5.51 -4.45 9.03
CA PHE A 122 -4.65 -5.62 8.90
C PHE A 122 -3.37 -5.23 8.16
N ILE A 123 -2.23 -5.49 8.78
CA ILE A 123 -0.91 -5.34 8.17
C ILE A 123 -0.30 -6.74 8.02
N THR A 124 -0.02 -7.15 6.79
CA THR A 124 0.52 -8.49 6.50
C THR A 124 1.99 -8.60 6.88
N HIS A 125 2.78 -7.56 6.60
CA HIS A 125 4.20 -7.47 6.98
C HIS A 125 4.71 -6.01 6.90
N ASN A 126 5.97 -5.79 7.27
CA ASN A 126 6.53 -4.45 7.50
C ASN A 126 7.32 -3.84 6.32
N HIS A 127 7.10 -4.30 5.09
CA HIS A 127 7.71 -3.67 3.92
C HIS A 127 6.96 -2.39 3.52
N TYR A 128 7.65 -1.43 2.89
CA TYR A 128 7.08 -0.10 2.58
C TYR A 128 5.88 -0.11 1.62
N ASP A 129 5.70 -1.17 0.85
CA ASP A 129 4.56 -1.39 -0.03
C ASP A 129 3.36 -2.04 0.68
N HIS A 130 3.49 -2.40 1.96
CA HIS A 130 2.41 -2.92 2.81
C HIS A 130 2.21 -2.11 4.11
N LEU A 131 3.26 -1.49 4.62
CA LEU A 131 3.29 -0.63 5.80
C LEU A 131 3.80 0.76 5.43
N ASP A 132 2.87 1.62 5.01
CA ASP A 132 3.16 3.02 4.71
C ASP A 132 2.95 3.90 5.95
N TYR A 133 4.04 4.47 6.45
CA TYR A 133 4.04 5.34 7.62
C TYR A 133 3.10 6.53 7.49
N LEU A 134 3.01 7.15 6.31
CA LEU A 134 2.12 8.31 6.11
C LEU A 134 0.66 7.88 6.16
N SER A 135 0.32 6.76 5.52
CA SER A 135 -1.03 6.18 5.62
C SER A 135 -1.42 5.88 7.05
N VAL A 136 -0.54 5.24 7.83
CA VAL A 136 -0.79 4.96 9.25
C VAL A 136 -1.00 6.25 10.04
N LYS A 137 -0.17 7.27 9.79
CA LYS A 137 -0.29 8.56 10.46
C LYS A 137 -1.61 9.26 10.11
N ASP A 138 -2.00 9.24 8.84
CA ASP A 138 -3.22 9.90 8.37
C ASP A 138 -4.49 9.18 8.87
N LEU A 139 -4.44 7.85 9.05
CA LEU A 139 -5.53 7.03 9.60
C LEU A 139 -5.68 7.13 11.13
N ASN A 140 -4.67 7.66 11.84
CA ASN A 140 -4.67 7.79 13.30
C ASN A 140 -5.07 9.19 13.80
N ASN A 141 -5.53 10.08 12.91
CA ASN A 141 -6.02 11.42 13.26
C ASN A 141 -7.54 11.45 13.33
#